data_AF-A0A924M8D6-F1
#
_entry.id   AF-A0A924M8D6-F1
#
_cell.length_a   1.000
_cell.length_b   1.000
_cell.length_c   1.000
_cell.angle_alpha   90.00
_cell.angle_beta   90.00
_cell.angle_gamma   90.00
#
_symmetry.space_group_name_H-M   'P 1'
#
loop_
_entity.id
_entity.type
_entity.pdbx_description
1 polymer ?
#
loop_
_entity_poly.entity_id
_entity_poly.type
_entity_poly.pdbx_seq_one_letter_code
_entity_poly.pdbx_strand_id
1 'polypeptide(L)'
;MTELADYNGYSGKERMTKYYDMQRRIASRELQPKGSCEICGDSGEDLEYHDEDYSKPYSWVKPEAYIVCKHCHIQKIHKRFQYPDRWKAFLAHVRRGGHASDLYGKTANPELRREFEACCEAIKVGRTYVFRPLRNYSQDAGNEWFAKLSLDQEAMKNRASRPRP
;
A
#
# COMPACT_ATOMS: atom_id res chain seq x y z
N MET A 1 12.91 21.35 -8.84
CA MET A 1 11.99 20.20 -8.95
C MET A 1 12.83 18.95 -9.08
N THR A 2 12.80 18.07 -8.09
CA THR A 2 13.49 16.78 -8.18
C THR A 2 12.67 15.86 -9.07
N GLU A 3 13.24 15.37 -10.16
CA GLU A 3 12.58 14.42 -11.06
C GLU A 3 12.35 13.09 -10.31
N LEU A 4 11.16 12.50 -10.44
CA LEU A 4 10.91 11.17 -9.87
C LEU A 4 11.79 10.14 -10.60
N ALA A 5 12.28 9.13 -9.88
CA ALA A 5 12.98 8.02 -10.50
C ALA A 5 12.02 7.19 -11.39
N ASP A 6 12.59 6.50 -12.38
CA ASP A 6 11.86 5.50 -13.16
C ASP A 6 11.34 4.38 -12.24
N TYR A 7 10.14 3.86 -12.55
CA TYR A 7 9.49 2.82 -11.76
C TYR A 7 8.53 1.99 -12.60
N ASN A 8 8.56 0.66 -12.44
CA ASN A 8 7.75 -0.31 -13.21
C ASN A 8 7.84 -0.08 -14.74
N GLY A 9 9.01 0.34 -15.22
CA GLY A 9 9.20 0.64 -16.65
C GLY A 9 8.61 1.96 -17.14
N TYR A 10 8.09 2.80 -16.26
CA TYR A 10 7.64 4.16 -16.56
C TYR A 10 8.69 5.17 -16.13
N SER A 11 8.89 6.18 -16.98
CA SER A 11 9.78 7.30 -16.70
C SER A 11 9.25 8.17 -15.56
N GLY A 12 10.16 8.85 -14.85
CA GLY A 12 9.81 9.90 -13.90
C GLY A 12 8.78 10.90 -14.43
N LYS A 13 8.93 11.29 -15.70
CA LYS A 13 8.02 12.20 -16.40
C LYS A 13 6.62 11.61 -16.63
N GLU A 14 6.50 10.35 -17.01
CA GLU A 14 5.20 9.67 -17.15
C GLU A 14 4.46 9.64 -15.81
N ARG A 15 5.18 9.31 -14.73
CA ARG A 15 4.63 9.29 -13.37
C ARG A 15 4.14 10.66 -12.91
N MET A 16 4.97 11.69 -13.09
CA MET A 16 4.59 13.07 -12.76
C MET A 16 3.40 13.56 -13.59
N THR A 17 3.31 13.17 -14.86
CA THR A 17 2.17 13.55 -15.71
C THR A 17 0.87 12.96 -15.19
N LYS A 18 0.86 11.68 -14.79
CA LYS A 18 -0.32 11.05 -14.18
C LYS A 18 -0.66 11.68 -12.82
N TYR A 19 0.35 11.98 -12.00
CA TYR A 19 0.14 12.69 -10.74
C TYR A 19 -0.55 14.05 -10.94
N TYR A 20 -0.11 14.86 -11.91
CA TYR A 20 -0.74 16.14 -12.20
C TYR A 20 -2.16 15.99 -12.76
N ASP A 21 -2.42 14.96 -13.57
CA ASP A 21 -3.78 14.61 -14.01
C ASP A 21 -4.70 14.33 -12.81
N MET A 22 -4.22 13.52 -11.86
CA MET A 22 -4.93 13.20 -10.63
C MET A 22 -5.25 14.45 -9.82
N GLN A 23 -4.24 15.29 -9.54
CA GLN A 23 -4.41 16.50 -8.75
C GLN A 23 -5.40 17.47 -9.38
N ARG A 24 -5.36 17.62 -10.71
CA ARG A 24 -6.33 18.44 -11.44
C ARG A 24 -7.75 17.93 -11.27
N ARG A 25 -7.98 16.61 -11.39
CA ARG A 25 -9.30 15.98 -11.22
C ARG A 25 -9.79 16.00 -9.78
N ILE A 26 -8.89 15.91 -8.81
CA ILE A 26 -9.23 16.09 -7.38
C ILE A 26 -9.66 17.54 -7.14
N ALA A 27 -8.92 18.51 -7.68
CA ALA A 27 -9.25 19.93 -7.56
C ALA A 27 -10.60 20.28 -8.23
N SER A 28 -10.92 19.67 -9.38
CA SER A 28 -12.23 19.83 -10.04
C SER A 28 -13.35 19.00 -9.42
N ARG A 29 -13.05 18.20 -8.39
CA ARG A 29 -13.97 17.25 -7.73
C ARG A 29 -14.49 16.11 -8.63
N GLU A 30 -13.87 15.89 -9.79
CA GLU A 30 -14.13 14.72 -10.65
C GLU A 30 -13.66 13.42 -9.99
N LEU A 31 -12.58 13.48 -9.21
CA LEU A 31 -12.06 12.36 -8.42
C LEU A 31 -12.06 12.73 -6.94
N GLN A 32 -12.61 11.86 -6.09
CA GLN A 32 -12.58 12.01 -4.65
C GLN A 32 -12.42 10.63 -4.01
N PRO A 33 -11.32 10.38 -3.28
CA PRO A 33 -11.17 9.12 -2.55
C PRO A 33 -12.23 9.08 -1.44
N LYS A 34 -13.10 8.06 -1.46
CA LYS A 34 -14.20 7.87 -0.50
C LYS A 34 -14.23 6.43 -0.01
N GLY A 35 -14.86 6.21 1.13
CA GLY A 35 -15.03 4.89 1.72
C GLY A 35 -13.98 4.60 2.79
N SER A 36 -13.35 3.43 2.70
CA SER A 36 -12.34 2.94 3.64
C SER A 36 -11.07 2.55 2.89
N CYS A 37 -9.94 2.52 3.61
CA CYS A 37 -8.68 2.02 3.06
C CYS A 37 -8.84 0.60 2.53
N GLU A 38 -8.47 0.40 1.27
CA GLU A 38 -8.59 -0.87 0.56
C GLU A 38 -7.48 -1.89 0.88
N ILE A 39 -6.60 -1.54 1.81
CA ILE A 39 -5.64 -2.47 2.40
C ILE A 39 -6.11 -2.88 3.79
N CYS A 40 -6.27 -1.92 4.69
CA CYS A 40 -6.46 -2.21 6.11
C CYS A 40 -7.88 -1.97 6.64
N GLY A 41 -8.81 -1.49 5.80
CA GLY A 41 -10.20 -1.24 6.19
C GLY A 41 -10.44 0.04 6.99
N ASP A 42 -9.40 0.82 7.27
CA ASP A 42 -9.51 2.02 8.08
C ASP A 42 -10.28 3.15 7.36
N SER A 43 -11.33 3.66 8.01
CA SER A 43 -12.15 4.79 7.53
C SER A 43 -11.89 6.09 8.29
N GLY A 44 -10.99 6.08 9.29
CA GLY A 44 -10.73 7.25 10.16
C GLY A 44 -9.55 8.13 9.71
N GLU A 45 -8.88 7.78 8.61
CA GLU A 45 -7.65 8.40 8.14
C GLU A 45 -7.83 9.06 6.78
N ASP A 46 -6.97 10.03 6.45
CA ASP A 46 -6.94 10.65 5.12
C ASP A 46 -6.67 9.58 4.05
N LEU A 47 -7.54 9.56 3.03
CA LEU A 47 -7.50 8.62 1.92
C LEU A 47 -6.86 9.27 0.69
N GLU A 48 -6.05 8.47 -0.01
CA GLU A 48 -5.34 8.84 -1.23
C GLU A 48 -5.53 7.74 -2.28
N TYR A 49 -5.45 8.10 -3.56
CA TYR A 49 -5.34 7.10 -4.62
C TYR A 49 -3.92 6.53 -4.66
N HIS A 50 -3.82 5.22 -4.85
CA HIS A 50 -2.59 4.50 -5.12
C HIS A 50 -2.77 3.64 -6.37
N ASP A 51 -1.78 3.74 -7.27
CA ASP A 51 -1.70 2.99 -8.51
C ASP A 51 -0.24 2.68 -8.85
N GLU A 52 -0.04 1.61 -9.61
CA GLU A 52 1.28 1.26 -10.14
C GLU A 52 1.32 1.19 -11.67
N ASP A 53 0.18 1.44 -12.33
CA ASP A 53 0.05 1.54 -13.78
C ASP A 53 -0.03 3.00 -14.24
N TYR A 54 1.01 3.48 -14.92
CA TYR A 54 1.07 4.84 -15.45
C TYR A 54 0.74 4.91 -16.95
N SER A 55 0.12 3.86 -17.51
CA SER A 55 -0.29 3.81 -18.92
C SER A 55 -1.42 4.81 -19.25
N LYS A 56 -1.48 5.25 -20.51
CA LYS A 56 -2.59 6.06 -21.03
C LYS A 56 -3.55 5.17 -21.82
N PRO A 57 -4.86 5.44 -21.79
CA PRO A 57 -5.54 6.46 -20.97
C PRO A 57 -5.51 6.10 -19.48
N TYR A 58 -5.40 7.11 -18.61
CA TYR A 58 -5.33 6.89 -17.17
C TYR A 58 -6.65 6.32 -16.62
N SER A 59 -6.57 5.16 -15.97
CA SER A 59 -7.65 4.58 -15.17
C SER A 59 -7.47 4.96 -13.68
N TRP A 60 -8.59 5.26 -13.02
CA TRP A 60 -8.71 5.57 -11.59
C TRP A 60 -9.70 4.64 -10.88
N VAL A 61 -10.04 3.53 -11.54
CA VAL A 61 -10.89 2.47 -11.01
C VAL A 61 -10.06 1.20 -10.80
N LYS A 62 -10.63 0.22 -10.10
CA LYS A 62 -9.98 -1.08 -9.91
C LYS A 62 -9.99 -1.87 -11.22
N PRO A 63 -8.96 -2.68 -11.49
CA PRO A 63 -7.80 -2.97 -10.64
C PRO A 63 -6.63 -1.99 -10.81
N GLU A 64 -6.74 -0.94 -11.62
CA GLU A 64 -5.60 -0.05 -11.91
C GLU A 64 -5.29 0.94 -10.79
N ALA A 65 -6.30 1.35 -10.02
CA ALA A 65 -6.13 2.24 -8.87
C ALA A 65 -6.98 1.79 -7.68
N TYR A 66 -6.43 2.00 -6.48
CA TYR A 66 -7.05 1.68 -5.19
C TYR A 66 -7.02 2.90 -4.28
N ILE A 67 -7.97 2.98 -3.36
CA ILE A 67 -8.04 4.01 -2.34
C ILE A 67 -7.38 3.49 -1.07
N VAL A 68 -6.35 4.15 -0.58
CA VAL A 68 -5.58 3.71 0.59
C VAL A 68 -5.41 4.85 1.58
N CYS A 69 -5.33 4.54 2.88
CA CYS A 69 -4.97 5.56 3.85
C CYS A 69 -3.49 5.96 3.71
N LYS A 70 -3.18 7.20 4.07
CA LYS A 70 -1.81 7.76 4.03
C LYS A 70 -0.76 6.88 4.69
N HIS A 71 -1.11 6.23 5.81
CA HIS A 71 -0.21 5.31 6.51
C HIS A 71 0.09 4.05 5.68
N CYS A 72 -0.92 3.41 5.09
CA CYS A 72 -0.70 2.27 4.19
C CYS A 72 0.12 2.69 2.98
N HIS A 73 -0.20 3.84 2.39
CA HIS A 73 0.49 4.36 1.21
C HIS A 73 1.99 4.59 1.48
N ILE A 74 2.30 5.49 2.42
CA ILE A 74 3.66 6.00 2.60
C ILE A 74 4.50 5.09 3.50
N GLN A 75 3.92 4.52 4.56
CA GLN A 75 4.69 3.74 5.54
C GLN A 75 4.83 2.27 5.15
N LYS A 76 3.97 1.75 4.27
CA LYS A 76 3.93 0.33 3.93
C LYS A 76 4.21 0.09 2.45
N ILE A 77 3.35 0.56 1.54
CA ILE A 77 3.48 0.26 0.11
C ILE A 77 4.81 0.77 -0.46
N HIS A 78 5.12 2.05 -0.29
CA HIS A 78 6.37 2.64 -0.82
C HIS A 78 7.63 2.08 -0.17
N LYS A 79 7.52 1.60 1.07
CA LYS A 79 8.66 1.07 1.84
C LYS A 79 8.84 -0.44 1.71
N ARG A 80 7.94 -1.14 1.00
CA ARG A 80 7.93 -2.61 0.94
C ARG A 80 9.21 -3.21 0.35
N PHE A 81 9.82 -2.53 -0.62
CA PHE A 81 11.09 -2.96 -1.23
C PHE A 81 12.29 -2.84 -0.29
N GLN A 82 12.27 -1.85 0.60
CA GLN A 82 13.34 -1.62 1.57
C GLN A 82 13.18 -2.53 2.80
N TYR A 83 11.94 -2.85 3.18
CA TYR A 83 11.64 -3.63 4.37
C TYR A 83 10.63 -4.75 4.08
N PRO A 84 11.00 -5.77 3.28
CA PRO A 84 10.10 -6.84 2.87
C PRO A 84 9.53 -7.63 4.05
N ASP A 85 10.31 -7.86 5.11
CA ASP A 85 9.83 -8.56 6.30
C ASP A 85 8.80 -7.75 7.08
N ARG A 86 8.95 -6.41 7.12
CA ARG A 86 7.95 -5.51 7.72
C ARG A 86 6.67 -5.47 6.88
N TRP A 87 6.78 -5.62 5.56
CA TRP A 87 5.61 -5.77 4.70
C TRP A 87 4.88 -7.09 4.99
N LYS A 88 5.59 -8.22 5.07
CA LYS A 88 5.00 -9.52 5.46
C LYS A 88 4.31 -9.46 6.83
N ALA A 89 4.97 -8.87 7.83
CA ALA A 89 4.38 -8.65 9.16
C ALA A 89 3.12 -7.78 9.06
N PHE A 90 3.13 -6.78 8.17
CA PHE A 90 1.97 -5.89 7.98
C PHE A 90 0.80 -6.59 7.31
N LEU A 91 1.04 -7.48 6.33
CA LEU A 91 -0.01 -8.32 5.76
C LEU A 91 -0.66 -9.19 6.85
N ALA A 92 0.15 -9.78 7.73
CA ALA A 92 -0.37 -10.56 8.87
C ALA A 92 -1.14 -9.68 9.88
N HIS A 93 -0.68 -8.45 10.13
CA HIS A 93 -1.41 -7.47 10.96
C HIS A 93 -2.76 -7.06 10.34
N VAL A 94 -2.81 -6.87 9.02
CA VAL A 94 -4.07 -6.58 8.32
C VAL A 94 -5.03 -7.76 8.39
N ARG A 95 -4.54 -8.98 8.12
CA ARG A 95 -5.34 -10.21 8.12
C ARG A 95 -5.92 -10.59 9.48
N ARG A 96 -5.35 -10.08 10.58
CA ARG A 96 -5.97 -10.17 11.92
C ARG A 96 -7.00 -9.07 12.22
N GLY A 97 -7.31 -8.21 11.25
CA GLY A 97 -8.19 -7.04 11.41
C GLY A 97 -7.47 -5.78 11.92
N GLY A 98 -6.15 -5.71 11.78
CA GLY A 98 -5.37 -4.55 12.19
C GLY A 98 -5.37 -3.44 11.14
N HIS A 99 -5.51 -2.20 11.60
CA HIS A 99 -5.39 -1.00 10.79
C HIS A 99 -3.95 -0.50 10.80
N ALA A 100 -3.57 0.32 9.81
CA ALA A 100 -2.27 0.98 9.86
C ALA A 100 -2.21 2.05 10.97
N SER A 101 -3.33 2.70 11.28
CA SER A 101 -3.43 3.67 12.38
C SER A 101 -3.25 3.04 13.77
N ASP A 102 -3.48 1.73 13.92
CA ASP A 102 -3.12 1.01 15.15
C ASP A 102 -1.60 1.09 15.45
N LEU A 103 -0.76 1.34 14.43
CA LEU A 103 0.70 1.39 14.52
C LEU A 103 1.28 2.81 14.40
N TYR A 104 0.53 3.75 13.83
CA TYR A 104 0.99 5.10 13.49
C TYR A 104 -0.09 6.15 13.72
N GLY A 105 0.31 7.41 13.90
CA GLY A 105 -0.64 8.51 14.02
C GLY A 105 -1.27 8.60 15.41
N LYS A 106 -2.46 9.21 15.47
CA LYS A 106 -3.11 9.62 16.72
C LYS A 106 -3.70 8.45 17.52
N THR A 107 -4.11 7.39 16.83
CA THR A 107 -4.73 6.19 17.44
C THR A 107 -3.74 5.04 17.64
N ALA A 108 -2.45 5.31 17.48
CA ALA A 108 -1.40 4.31 17.62
C ALA A 108 -1.43 3.67 19.02
N ASN A 109 -1.49 2.35 19.05
CA ASN A 109 -1.47 1.56 20.28
C ASN A 109 -0.07 0.97 20.50
N PRO A 110 0.63 1.34 21.60
CA PRO A 110 1.97 0.81 21.90
C PRO A 110 2.04 -0.71 22.03
N GLU A 111 0.99 -1.37 22.51
CA GLU A 111 0.93 -2.83 22.63
C GLU A 111 0.86 -3.50 21.26
N LEU A 112 -0.02 -3.00 20.39
CA LEU A 112 -0.13 -3.49 19.02
C LEU A 112 1.17 -3.26 18.24
N ARG A 113 1.84 -2.13 18.49
CA ARG A 113 3.16 -1.85 17.94
C ARG A 113 4.21 -2.85 18.45
N ARG A 114 4.22 -3.17 19.74
CA ARG A 114 5.13 -4.20 20.29
C ARG A 114 4.88 -5.58 19.68
N GLU A 115 3.62 -5.99 19.54
CA GLU A 115 3.26 -7.24 18.86
C GLU A 115 3.73 -7.24 17.40
N PHE A 116 3.52 -6.12 16.70
CA PHE A 116 3.97 -5.96 15.32
C PHE A 116 5.50 -6.09 15.19
N GLU A 117 6.28 -5.44 16.07
CA GLU A 117 7.74 -5.56 16.06
C GLU A 117 8.19 -7.00 16.42
N ALA A 118 7.54 -7.65 17.38
CA ALA A 118 7.83 -9.05 17.70
C ALA A 118 7.57 -10.00 16.51
N CYS A 119 6.50 -9.75 15.75
CA CYS A 119 6.23 -10.46 14.50
C CYS A 119 7.31 -10.18 13.45
N CYS A 120 7.77 -8.93 13.30
CA CYS A 120 8.85 -8.58 12.39
C CYS A 120 10.14 -9.36 12.73
N GLU A 121 10.51 -9.42 14.01
CA GLU A 121 11.70 -10.17 14.46
C GLU A 121 11.54 -11.67 14.23
N ALA A 122 10.36 -12.24 14.50
CA ALA A 122 10.10 -13.65 14.22
C ALA A 122 10.26 -13.97 12.72
N ILE A 123 9.71 -13.14 11.83
CA ILE A 123 9.81 -13.35 10.37
C ILE A 123 11.27 -13.28 9.90
N LYS A 124 12.06 -12.31 10.40
CA LYS A 124 13.49 -12.17 10.05
C LYS A 124 14.30 -13.43 10.34
N VAL A 125 13.99 -14.12 11.44
CA VAL A 125 14.69 -15.35 11.84
C VAL A 125 13.97 -16.62 11.37
N GLY A 126 13.00 -16.51 10.45
CA GLY A 126 12.29 -17.66 9.88
C GLY A 126 11.33 -18.36 10.83
N ARG A 127 10.88 -17.69 11.90
CA ARG A 127 9.92 -18.23 12.87
C ARG A 127 8.50 -17.79 12.55
N THR A 128 7.55 -18.66 12.86
CA THR A 128 6.12 -18.33 12.83
C THR A 128 5.76 -17.44 14.02
N TYR A 129 4.94 -16.42 13.77
CA TYR A 129 4.31 -15.60 14.81
C TYR A 129 2.81 -15.70 14.66
N VAL A 130 2.11 -16.01 15.75
CA VAL A 130 0.64 -16.11 15.76
C VAL A 130 0.08 -14.88 16.45
N PHE A 131 -0.61 -14.06 15.69
CA PHE A 131 -1.28 -12.90 16.21
C PHE A 131 -2.63 -13.26 16.84
N ARG A 132 -3.06 -12.47 17.84
CA ARG A 132 -4.44 -12.48 18.32
C ARG A 132 -5.35 -11.70 17.34
N PRO A 133 -6.57 -12.18 17.05
CA PRO A 133 -7.54 -11.42 16.25
C PRO A 133 -7.85 -10.07 16.91
N LEU A 134 -8.03 -9.02 16.10
CA LEU A 134 -8.46 -7.69 16.53
C LEU A 134 -9.87 -7.36 16.04
N ARG A 135 -10.12 -7.56 14.75
CA ARG A 135 -11.37 -7.24 14.08
C ARG A 135 -11.64 -8.33 13.05
N ASN A 136 -12.90 -8.46 12.63
CA ASN A 136 -13.24 -9.39 11.55
C ASN A 136 -12.57 -8.94 10.26
N TYR A 137 -11.77 -9.84 9.69
CA TYR A 137 -11.19 -9.66 8.37
C TYR A 137 -12.03 -10.43 7.36
N SER A 138 -12.71 -9.72 6.47
CA SER A 138 -13.70 -10.30 5.56
C SER A 138 -13.15 -10.67 4.18
N GLN A 139 -11.84 -10.52 3.95
CA GLN A 139 -11.21 -10.79 2.67
C GLN A 139 -10.54 -12.17 2.67
N ASP A 140 -10.46 -12.80 1.51
CA ASP A 140 -9.78 -14.07 1.34
C ASP A 140 -8.26 -13.87 1.37
N ALA A 141 -7.61 -14.42 2.40
CA ALA A 141 -6.17 -14.36 2.56
C ALA A 141 -5.45 -14.99 1.36
N GLY A 142 -4.57 -14.23 0.72
CA GLY A 142 -3.82 -14.59 -0.49
C GLY A 142 -4.44 -14.08 -1.78
N ASN A 143 -5.73 -13.78 -1.79
CA ASN A 143 -6.41 -13.24 -2.97
C ASN A 143 -6.43 -11.71 -3.01
N GLU A 144 -5.95 -11.06 -1.95
CA GLU A 144 -5.94 -9.61 -1.86
C GLU A 144 -5.01 -8.99 -2.91
N TRP A 145 -5.44 -7.91 -3.55
CA TRP A 145 -4.63 -7.22 -4.56
C TRP A 145 -3.25 -6.81 -4.02
N PHE A 146 -3.21 -6.33 -2.77
CA PHE A 146 -1.98 -5.88 -2.13
C PHE A 146 -1.04 -7.03 -1.77
N ALA A 147 -1.55 -8.25 -1.59
CA ALA A 147 -0.73 -9.43 -1.36
C ALA A 147 0.04 -9.87 -2.62
N LYS A 148 -0.43 -9.42 -3.80
CA LYS A 148 0.18 -9.69 -5.11
C LYS A 148 1.21 -8.64 -5.53
N LEU A 149 1.39 -7.58 -4.74
CA LEU A 149 2.41 -6.57 -5.01
C LEU A 149 3.81 -7.18 -4.93
N SER A 150 4.64 -6.91 -5.94
CA SER A 150 6.02 -7.38 -5.95
C SER A 150 6.83 -6.78 -4.79
N LEU A 151 7.67 -7.62 -4.20
CA LEU A 151 8.73 -7.24 -3.25
C LEU A 151 10.12 -7.23 -3.90
N ASP A 152 10.21 -7.66 -5.16
CA ASP A 152 11.47 -7.76 -5.89
C ASP A 152 11.97 -6.36 -6.25
N GLN A 153 13.18 -6.03 -5.81
CA GLN A 153 13.81 -4.75 -6.12
C GLN A 153 14.10 -4.59 -7.62
N GLU A 154 14.31 -5.70 -8.34
CA GLU A 154 14.53 -5.65 -9.79
C GLU A 154 13.26 -5.23 -10.54
N ALA A 155 12.08 -5.45 -9.95
CA ALA A 155 10.82 -4.96 -10.51
C ALA A 155 10.80 -3.43 -10.65
N MET A 156 11.54 -2.70 -9.78
CA MET A 156 11.64 -1.24 -9.85
C MET A 156 12.31 -0.74 -11.14
N LYS A 157 13.21 -1.53 -11.73
CA LYS A 157 14.03 -1.14 -12.89
C LYS A 157 13.57 -1.79 -14.19
N ASN A 158 12.88 -2.93 -14.11
CA ASN A 158 12.57 -3.73 -15.28
C ASN A 158 11.33 -3.20 -16.04
N ARG A 159 11.49 -2.91 -17.34
CA ARG A 159 10.39 -2.49 -18.22
C ARG A 159 9.33 -3.57 -18.43
N ALA A 160 9.68 -4.84 -18.26
CA ALA A 160 8.73 -5.95 -18.31
C ALA A 160 7.78 -5.96 -17.11
N SER A 161 8.08 -5.22 -16.03
CA SER A 161 7.25 -5.09 -14.84
C SER A 161 6.07 -4.14 -14.99
N ARG A 162 5.87 -3.55 -16.18
CA ARG A 162 4.67 -2.74 -16.46
C ARG A 162 3.44 -3.59 -16.17
N PRO A 163 2.53 -3.17 -15.27
CA PRO A 163 1.23 -3.81 -15.13
C PRO A 163 0.58 -3.86 -16.52
N ARG A 164 0.17 -5.04 -16.95
CA ARG A 164 -0.54 -5.23 -18.22
C ARG A 164 -2.04 -5.32 -17.92
N PRO A 165 -2.90 -4.66 -18.71
CA PRO A 165 -4.34 -4.86 -18.64
C PRO A 165 -4.74 -6.33 -18.83
#